data_AF-A0A1Y5FD97-F1
#
_entry.id   AF-A0A1Y5FD97-F1
#
_cell.length_a   1.000
_cell.length_b   1.000
_cell.length_c   1.000
_cell.angle_alpha   90.00
_cell.angle_beta   90.00
_cell.angle_gamma   90.00
#
_symmetry.space_group_name_H-M   'P 1'
#
loop_
_entity.id
_entity.type
_entity.pdbx_description
1 polymer ?
#
loop_
_entity_poly.entity_id
_entity_poly.type
_entity_poly.pdbx_seq_one_letter_code
_entity_poly.pdbx_strand_id
1 'polypeptide(L)'
;MKTLLSMLTILFSYSAIAGISLDIDFKNNESGKEILFKKKVETFLDETRTFTIPNSKNILEVRVTDRIPEVLLNGEKGENQVLISMKVIELIDGKRKVIASPTVVSLLGEEASFNTYEGEDMKSPIMSLKLIPSRIK
;
A
#
# COMPACT_ATOMS: atom_id res chain seq x y z
N MET A 1 49.56 24.90 -16.12
CA MET A 1 48.26 24.21 -16.05
C MET A 1 48.28 23.28 -14.83
N LYS A 2 47.57 23.62 -13.76
CA LYS A 2 47.37 22.73 -12.61
C LYS A 2 45.92 22.25 -12.66
N THR A 3 45.73 21.00 -13.06
CA THR A 3 44.46 20.30 -13.02
C THR A 3 44.10 20.04 -11.56
N LEU A 4 43.21 20.85 -11.00
CA LEU A 4 42.55 20.53 -9.74
C LEU A 4 41.36 19.61 -10.09
N LEU A 5 41.62 18.31 -10.11
CA LEU A 5 40.57 17.29 -10.23
C LEU A 5 39.87 17.22 -8.86
N SER A 6 38.84 18.05 -8.67
CA SER A 6 37.96 17.93 -7.50
C SER A 6 37.16 16.64 -7.62
N MET A 7 37.62 15.63 -6.90
CA MET A 7 36.91 14.37 -6.70
C MET A 7 35.70 14.65 -5.80
N LEU A 8 34.54 14.90 -6.43
CA LEU A 8 33.26 15.01 -5.73
C LEU A 8 32.82 13.59 -5.34
N THR A 9 33.20 13.15 -4.16
CA THR A 9 32.67 11.93 -3.54
C THR A 9 31.22 12.19 -3.14
N ILE A 10 30.29 11.76 -3.98
CA ILE A 10 28.88 11.64 -3.60
C ILE A 10 28.81 10.52 -2.57
N LEU A 11 28.74 10.89 -1.30
CA LEU A 11 28.33 10.00 -0.23
C LEU A 11 26.85 9.66 -0.46
N PHE A 12 26.59 8.61 -1.23
CA PHE A 12 25.30 7.93 -1.17
C PHE A 12 25.23 7.29 0.21
N SER A 13 24.60 7.99 1.16
CA SER A 13 24.11 7.38 2.38
C SER A 13 23.07 6.36 1.96
N TYR A 14 23.49 5.11 1.78
CA TYR A 14 22.61 3.95 1.75
C TYR A 14 21.97 3.86 3.14
N SER A 15 20.93 4.65 3.39
CA SER A 15 19.93 4.27 4.39
C SER A 15 19.51 2.87 3.98
N ALA A 16 19.73 1.87 4.84
CA ALA A 16 19.37 0.49 4.57
C ALA A 16 17.88 0.46 4.15
N ILE A 17 17.63 0.40 2.85
CA ILE A 17 16.29 0.47 2.32
C ILE A 17 15.71 -0.93 2.55
N ALA A 18 14.92 -1.08 3.62
CA ALA A 18 14.32 -2.36 3.93
C ALA A 18 13.31 -2.69 2.83
N GLY A 19 13.69 -3.64 1.97
CA GLY A 19 12.84 -4.19 0.94
C GLY A 19 11.74 -5.04 1.57
N ILE A 20 10.51 -4.84 1.11
CA ILE A 20 9.34 -5.64 1.46
C ILE A 20 8.69 -6.21 0.20
N SER A 21 8.20 -7.43 0.29
CA SER A 21 7.30 -8.01 -0.70
C SER A 21 5.86 -7.79 -0.23
N LEU A 22 5.02 -7.26 -1.11
CA LEU A 22 3.58 -7.11 -0.92
C LEU A 22 2.86 -8.13 -1.78
N ASP A 23 2.11 -9.02 -1.13
CA ASP A 23 1.07 -9.80 -1.79
C ASP A 23 -0.25 -9.04 -1.69
N ILE A 24 -0.92 -8.84 -2.82
CA ILE A 24 -2.13 -8.04 -2.97
C ILE A 24 -3.22 -8.91 -3.57
N ASP A 25 -4.33 -9.06 -2.87
CA ASP A 25 -5.55 -9.70 -3.37
C ASP A 25 -6.73 -8.73 -3.25
N PHE A 26 -7.21 -8.23 -4.38
CA PHE A 26 -8.32 -7.30 -4.47
C PHE A 26 -9.51 -7.95 -5.18
N LYS A 27 -10.70 -7.77 -4.59
CA LYS A 27 -11.98 -8.13 -5.17
C LYS A 27 -12.94 -6.95 -5.07
N ASN A 28 -13.66 -6.67 -6.16
CA ASN A 28 -14.71 -5.64 -6.21
C ASN A 28 -15.94 -6.16 -6.99
N ASN A 29 -17.14 -5.93 -6.46
CA ASN A 29 -18.43 -6.28 -7.03
C ASN A 29 -19.46 -5.13 -6.99
N GLU A 30 -19.03 -3.89 -6.76
CA GLU A 30 -19.86 -2.68 -6.61
C GLU A 30 -20.75 -2.40 -7.84
N SER A 31 -20.39 -2.92 -9.02
CA SER A 31 -21.14 -2.73 -10.28
C SER A 31 -21.82 -4.01 -10.80
N GLY A 32 -21.94 -5.04 -9.96
CA GLY A 32 -22.43 -6.37 -10.37
C GLY A 32 -21.47 -7.15 -11.26
N LYS A 33 -20.26 -6.60 -11.51
CA LYS A 33 -19.16 -7.27 -12.19
C LYS A 33 -18.07 -7.57 -11.17
N GLU A 34 -17.75 -8.85 -11.02
CA GLU A 34 -16.64 -9.29 -10.19
C GLU A 34 -15.31 -8.93 -10.87
N ILE A 35 -14.52 -8.09 -10.20
CA ILE A 35 -13.14 -7.76 -10.57
C ILE A 35 -12.23 -8.46 -9.58
N LEU A 36 -11.27 -9.24 -10.10
CA LEU A 36 -10.23 -9.89 -9.30
C LEU A 36 -8.85 -9.39 -9.74
N PHE A 37 -8.08 -8.88 -8.80
CA PHE A 37 -6.71 -8.41 -9.04
C PHE A 37 -5.78 -9.01 -8.00
N LYS A 38 -4.87 -9.87 -8.46
CA LYS A 38 -3.84 -10.50 -7.64
C LYS A 38 -2.47 -10.05 -8.13
N LYS A 39 -1.65 -9.49 -7.24
CA LYS A 39 -0.31 -9.04 -7.60
C LYS A 39 0.66 -9.20 -6.44
N LYS A 40 1.81 -9.78 -6.74
CA LYS A 40 2.98 -9.75 -5.88
C LYS A 40 3.97 -8.71 -6.38
N VAL A 41 4.49 -7.86 -5.51
CA VAL A 41 5.45 -6.82 -5.87
C VAL A 41 6.46 -6.58 -4.76
N GLU A 42 7.70 -6.29 -5.14
CA GLU A 42 8.72 -5.82 -4.22
C GLU A 42 8.71 -4.29 -4.16
N THR A 43 8.79 -3.74 -2.96
CA THR A 43 8.80 -2.30 -2.72
C THR A 43 9.66 -1.98 -1.51
N PHE A 44 9.91 -0.71 -1.28
CA PHE A 44 10.56 -0.26 -0.07
C PHE A 44 9.55 0.26 0.96
N LEU A 45 9.93 0.24 2.23
CA LEU A 45 9.22 1.02 3.25
C LEU A 45 9.17 2.50 2.84
N ASP A 46 8.08 3.17 3.22
CA ASP A 46 7.75 4.56 2.87
C ASP A 46 7.51 4.84 1.39
N GLU A 47 7.63 3.85 0.50
CA GLU A 47 7.32 4.00 -0.92
C GLU A 47 5.83 3.75 -1.20
N THR A 48 5.21 4.64 -1.98
CA THR A 48 3.85 4.43 -2.50
C THR A 48 3.93 3.67 -3.82
N ARG A 49 3.35 2.47 -3.87
CA ARG A 49 3.14 1.73 -5.12
C ARG A 49 1.74 1.97 -5.67
N THR A 50 1.67 2.15 -6.98
CA THR A 50 0.43 2.45 -7.70
C THR A 50 0.13 1.33 -8.68
N PHE A 51 -1.11 0.85 -8.69
CA PHE A 51 -1.58 -0.23 -9.55
C PHE A 51 -2.86 0.17 -10.26
N THR A 52 -2.88 0.06 -11.59
CA THR A 52 -4.11 0.11 -12.36
C THR A 52 -4.88 -1.18 -12.18
N ILE A 53 -6.15 -1.10 -11.77
CA ILE A 53 -7.02 -2.27 -11.64
C ILE A 53 -7.54 -2.65 -13.03
N PRO A 54 -7.32 -3.90 -13.50
CA PRO A 54 -7.79 -4.34 -14.81
C PRO A 54 -9.31 -4.20 -14.96
N ASN A 55 -9.77 -3.82 -16.16
CA ASN A 55 -11.18 -3.67 -16.50
C ASN A 55 -11.96 -2.71 -15.57
N SER A 56 -11.26 -1.76 -14.97
CA SER A 56 -11.81 -0.76 -14.05
C SER A 56 -11.24 0.62 -14.37
N LYS A 57 -11.95 1.67 -13.96
CA LYS A 57 -11.42 3.04 -13.91
C LYS A 57 -10.67 3.32 -12.59
N ASN A 58 -10.46 2.29 -11.78
CA ASN A 58 -9.87 2.43 -10.46
C ASN A 58 -8.36 2.19 -10.46
N ILE A 59 -7.67 2.97 -9.64
CA ILE A 59 -6.27 2.83 -9.28
C ILE A 59 -6.20 2.48 -7.79
N LEU A 60 -5.35 1.54 -7.44
CA LEU A 60 -4.98 1.24 -6.07
C LEU A 60 -3.60 1.83 -5.78
N GLU A 61 -3.51 2.73 -4.80
CA GLU A 61 -2.24 3.15 -4.20
C GLU A 61 -2.07 2.44 -2.86
N VAL A 62 -0.90 1.84 -2.63
CA VAL A 62 -0.54 1.17 -1.39
C VAL A 62 0.79 1.73 -0.91
N ARG A 63 0.85 2.13 0.36
CA ARG A 63 2.06 2.51 1.05
C ARG A 63 2.18 1.71 2.34
N VAL A 64 3.36 1.18 2.59
CA VAL A 64 3.69 0.53 3.87
C VAL A 64 4.79 1.32 4.54
N THR A 65 4.61 1.66 5.80
CA THR A 65 5.57 2.44 6.58
C THR A 65 5.73 1.84 7.96
N ASP A 66 6.92 1.94 8.52
CA ASP A 66 7.19 1.64 9.93
C ASP A 66 6.92 2.87 10.83
N ARG A 67 6.58 4.02 10.24
CA ARG A 67 6.21 5.25 10.97
C ARG A 67 4.72 5.22 11.29
N ILE A 68 4.40 4.62 12.43
CA ILE A 68 3.03 4.52 12.92
C ILE A 68 2.75 5.71 13.85
N PRO A 69 1.75 6.56 13.56
CA PRO A 69 1.32 7.61 14.48
C PRO A 69 0.91 7.02 15.83
N GLU A 70 1.33 7.67 16.93
CA GLU A 70 1.03 7.20 18.30
C GLU A 70 -0.47 7.02 18.55
N VAL A 71 -1.31 7.84 17.93
CA VAL A 71 -2.78 7.75 18.03
C VAL A 71 -3.36 6.45 17.45
N LEU A 72 -2.60 5.77 16.58
CA LEU A 72 -2.98 4.47 16.00
C LEU A 72 -2.33 3.30 16.76
N LEU A 73 -1.46 3.58 17.72
CA LEU A 73 -0.86 2.59 18.57
C LEU A 73 -1.71 2.42 19.84
N ASN A 74 -2.05 1.17 20.15
CA ASN A 74 -2.66 0.84 21.44
C ASN A 74 -1.56 0.62 22.50
N GLY A 75 -0.69 1.62 22.69
CA GLY A 75 0.50 1.53 23.53
C GLY A 75 1.80 1.73 22.76
N GLU A 76 2.86 0.98 23.11
CA GLU A 76 4.15 1.07 22.42
C GLU A 76 4.13 0.30 21.09
N LYS A 77 4.95 0.77 20.14
CA LYS A 77 5.15 0.09 18.87
C LYS A 77 5.86 -1.24 19.09
N GLY A 78 5.19 -2.34 18.77
CA GLY A 78 5.77 -3.68 18.75
C GLY A 78 6.78 -3.87 17.61
N GLU A 79 7.67 -4.84 17.77
CA GLU A 79 8.60 -5.24 16.72
C GLU A 79 7.84 -5.65 15.45
N ASN A 80 8.34 -5.24 14.28
CA ASN A 80 7.76 -5.55 12.97
C ASN A 80 6.36 -5.01 12.71
N GLN A 81 5.82 -4.14 13.56
CA GLN A 81 4.60 -3.42 13.25
C GLN A 81 4.83 -2.43 12.12
N VAL A 82 3.89 -2.42 11.18
CA VAL A 82 3.83 -1.50 10.05
C VAL A 82 2.44 -0.92 9.92
N LEU A 83 2.38 0.32 9.46
CA LEU A 83 1.16 0.97 8.98
C LEU A 83 1.04 0.74 7.48
N ILE A 84 -0.10 0.19 7.07
CA ILE A 84 -0.45 0.00 5.67
C ILE A 84 -1.53 1.03 5.35
N SER A 85 -1.18 2.01 4.54
CA SER A 85 -2.11 3.02 4.02
C SER A 85 -2.48 2.68 2.58
N MET A 86 -3.76 2.74 2.28
CA MET A 86 -4.28 2.42 0.97
C MET A 86 -5.16 3.56 0.47
N LYS A 87 -5.20 3.74 -0.85
CA LYS A 87 -6.18 4.59 -1.52
C LYS A 87 -6.72 3.88 -2.75
N VAL A 88 -8.05 3.81 -2.83
CA VAL A 88 -8.73 3.44 -4.07
C VAL A 88 -9.19 4.73 -4.73
N ILE A 89 -8.76 4.95 -5.97
CA ILE A 89 -8.94 6.19 -6.70
C ILE A 89 -9.67 5.88 -8.00
N GLU A 90 -10.84 6.47 -8.18
CA GLU A 90 -11.59 6.40 -9.44
C GLU A 90 -11.10 7.52 -10.39
N LEU A 91 -10.86 7.17 -11.65
CA LEU A 91 -10.56 8.11 -12.72
C LEU A 91 -11.83 8.46 -13.49
N ILE A 92 -12.30 9.70 -13.34
CA ILE A 92 -13.48 10.23 -14.04
C ILE A 92 -13.03 11.40 -14.91
N ASP A 93 -13.10 11.24 -16.24
CA ASP A 93 -12.74 12.28 -17.21
C ASP A 93 -11.34 12.89 -16.96
N GLY A 94 -10.38 12.03 -16.62
CA GLY A 94 -9.00 12.43 -16.29
C GLY A 94 -8.82 13.03 -14.89
N LYS A 95 -9.90 13.22 -14.12
CA LYS A 95 -9.85 13.66 -12.72
C LYS A 95 -9.75 12.46 -11.78
N ARG A 96 -9.01 12.66 -10.68
CA ARG A 96 -8.82 11.67 -9.62
C ARG A 96 -9.83 11.91 -8.50
N LYS A 97 -10.64 10.91 -8.16
CA LYS A 97 -11.56 10.93 -7.01
C LYS A 97 -11.18 9.80 -6.05
N VAL A 98 -10.85 10.13 -4.81
CA VAL A 98 -10.61 9.11 -3.78
C VAL A 98 -11.96 8.55 -3.34
N ILE A 99 -12.18 7.24 -3.55
CA ILE A 99 -13.42 6.55 -3.16
C ILE A 99 -13.27 5.79 -1.84
N ALA A 100 -12.04 5.36 -1.51
CA ALA A 100 -11.71 4.77 -0.22
C ALA A 100 -10.26 5.11 0.15
N SER A 101 -9.99 5.34 1.44
CA SER A 101 -8.62 5.59 1.94
C SER A 101 -8.34 4.89 3.28
N PRO A 102 -8.53 3.57 3.38
CA PRO A 102 -8.35 2.86 4.63
C PRO A 102 -6.87 2.82 5.06
N THR A 103 -6.68 2.69 6.36
CA THR A 103 -5.37 2.54 6.96
C THR A 103 -5.47 1.50 8.08
N VAL A 104 -4.48 0.61 8.16
CA VAL A 104 -4.46 -0.50 9.13
C VAL A 104 -3.05 -0.71 9.66
N VAL A 105 -2.94 -0.94 10.97
CA VAL A 105 -1.70 -1.39 11.60
C VAL A 105 -1.69 -2.91 11.56
N SER A 106 -0.61 -3.49 11.03
CA SER A 106 -0.41 -4.94 10.93
C SER A 106 1.04 -5.31 11.27
N LEU A 107 1.33 -6.60 11.40
CA LEU A 107 2.67 -7.13 11.51
C LEU A 107 3.20 -7.57 10.15
N LEU A 108 4.51 -7.44 9.94
CA LEU A 108 5.15 -8.07 8.78
C LEU A 108 4.95 -9.59 8.84
N GLY A 109 4.44 -10.16 7.75
CA GLY A 109 4.08 -11.55 7.59
C GLY A 109 2.60 -11.84 7.86
N GLU A 110 1.84 -10.88 8.40
CA GLU A 110 0.43 -11.05 8.72
C GLU A 110 -0.50 -10.38 7.70
N GLU A 111 -1.66 -11.00 7.50
CA GLU A 111 -2.68 -10.50 6.58
C GLU A 111 -3.36 -9.25 7.18
N ALA A 112 -3.30 -8.17 6.42
CA ALA A 112 -4.11 -6.99 6.63
C ALA A 112 -5.30 -7.01 5.66
N SER A 113 -6.51 -7.04 6.21
CA SER A 113 -7.75 -7.16 5.44
C SER A 113 -8.63 -5.92 5.59
N PHE A 114 -9.21 -5.49 4.48
CA PHE A 114 -10.15 -4.38 4.42
C PHE A 114 -11.37 -4.78 3.60
N ASN A 115 -12.56 -4.44 4.10
CA ASN A 115 -13.83 -4.70 3.44
C ASN A 115 -14.67 -3.43 3.41
N THR A 116 -15.30 -3.13 2.27
CA THR A 116 -16.40 -2.15 2.19
C THR A 116 -17.71 -2.88 1.96
N TYR A 117 -18.77 -2.31 2.51
CA TYR A 117 -20.13 -2.83 2.43
C TYR A 117 -21.04 -1.75 1.84
N GLU A 118 -22.08 -2.17 1.14
CA GLU A 118 -23.13 -1.30 0.63
C GLU A 118 -24.48 -1.76 1.19
N GLY A 119 -25.37 -0.79 1.44
CA GLY A 119 -26.71 -1.03 1.95
C GLY A 119 -26.80 -1.34 3.44
N GLU A 120 -28.01 -1.24 3.98
CA GLU A 120 -28.31 -1.46 5.42
C GLU A 120 -28.12 -2.92 5.84
N ASP A 121 -28.26 -3.87 4.91
CA ASP A 121 -28.20 -5.29 5.22
C ASP A 121 -26.78 -5.78 5.54
N MET A 122 -25.72 -5.10 5.07
CA MET A 122 -24.28 -5.36 5.37
C MET A 122 -23.81 -6.84 5.28
N LYS A 123 -24.57 -7.76 4.68
CA LYS A 123 -24.30 -9.21 4.72
C LYS A 123 -23.07 -9.64 3.92
N SER A 124 -22.63 -8.87 2.95
CA SER A 124 -21.48 -9.23 2.09
C SER A 124 -20.71 -8.00 1.64
N PRO A 125 -19.37 -8.05 1.65
CA PRO A 125 -18.56 -6.93 1.21
C PRO A 125 -18.66 -6.76 -0.31
N ILE A 126 -18.87 -5.52 -0.75
CA ILE A 126 -18.83 -5.14 -2.17
C ILE A 126 -17.39 -4.93 -2.66
N MET A 127 -16.45 -4.68 -1.75
CA MET A 127 -15.02 -4.63 -2.03
C MET A 127 -14.27 -5.31 -0.90
N SER A 128 -13.30 -6.16 -1.23
CA SER A 128 -12.37 -6.74 -0.25
C SER A 128 -10.95 -6.63 -0.76
N LEU A 129 -10.03 -6.23 0.11
CA LEU A 129 -8.61 -6.12 -0.17
C LEU A 129 -7.83 -6.80 0.94
N LYS A 130 -6.96 -7.73 0.56
CA LYS A 130 -6.03 -8.42 1.46
C LYS A 130 -4.61 -8.06 1.06
N LEU A 131 -3.79 -7.74 2.05
CA LEU A 131 -2.39 -7.37 1.88
C LEU A 131 -1.53 -8.15 2.86
N ILE A 132 -0.45 -8.75 2.38
CA ILE A 132 0.54 -9.41 3.24
C ILE A 132 1.90 -8.77 2.97
N PRO A 133 2.38 -7.86 3.84
CA PRO A 133 3.73 -7.32 3.74
C PRO A 133 4.73 -8.28 4.36
N SER A 134 5.80 -8.62 3.67
CA SER A 134 6.83 -9.54 4.18
C SER A 134 8.22 -8.98 3.91
N ARG A 135 9.20 -9.23 4.80
CA ARG A 135 10.59 -8.84 4.54
C ARG A 135 11.13 -9.65 3.35
N ILE A 136 11.82 -8.98 2.45
CA ILE A 136 12.62 -9.67 1.44
C ILE A 136 13.83 -10.26 2.17
N LYS A 137 14.03 -11.57 2.04
CA LYS A 137 15.16 -12.30 2.63
C LYS A 137 16.40 -12.19 1.76
#